data_AF-A0A8C2T051-F1
#
_entry.id   AF-A0A8C2T051-F1
#
_cell.length_a   1.000
_cell.length_b   1.000
_cell.length_c   1.000
_cell.angle_alpha   90.00
_cell.angle_beta   90.00
_cell.angle_gamma   90.00
#
_symmetry.space_group_name_H-M   'P 1'
#
loop_
_entity.id
_entity.type
_entity.pdbx_description
1 polymer ?
#
loop_
_entity_poly.entity_id
_entity_poly.type
_entity_poly.pdbx_seq_one_letter_code
_entity_poly.pdbx_strand_id
1 'polypeptide(L)'
;MLHRLPRAVKMDERPGLRAAVLGVVLGAGAYYCYCRWHRAKGRAGRRGETRVPPSVREEIPPSPHSMDADTLQKLIHLLKATDDPLIQEQALITLSNSAAFSVNQDIIRNLDGLSVIGGMLLDCTPAVKEKALNALNNLSMNIKNQEEIQVYITHVCKNIESAPLNSDLQLAGLRLLTNISVTNDYHDKMINQIPCLLHLLSEGSERTQIQVLKVLVNLSANPATTRHFLKAQMPSLPLLFDNCINRDILLRALVFAANLRRNMNNEDSIMTEDEYSEDSVFSMLCRDSKTFAQKLASLLHHPDTDVKEQVVRILTQ
;
A
#
# COMPACT_ATOMS: atom_id res chain seq x y z
N MET A 1 41.09 36.82 -21.56
CA MET A 1 39.66 36.90 -21.94
C MET A 1 39.00 35.58 -21.61
N LEU A 2 38.17 35.55 -20.55
CA LEU A 2 37.36 34.39 -20.16
C LEU A 2 36.15 34.27 -21.10
N HIS A 3 36.03 33.16 -21.83
CA HIS A 3 34.79 32.81 -22.51
C HIS A 3 33.96 31.86 -21.63
N ARG A 4 32.76 32.32 -21.29
CA ARG A 4 31.75 31.62 -20.49
C ARG A 4 31.15 30.44 -21.28
N LEU A 5 31.07 29.28 -20.64
CA LEU A 5 30.22 28.16 -21.04
C LEU A 5 28.73 28.51 -20.82
N PRO A 6 27.79 28.00 -21.65
CA PRO A 6 26.36 28.21 -21.45
C PRO A 6 25.86 27.45 -20.21
N ARG A 7 25.03 28.13 -19.42
CA ARG A 7 24.38 27.60 -18.21
C ARG A 7 23.45 26.44 -18.56
N ALA A 8 23.54 25.36 -17.79
CA ALA A 8 22.57 24.27 -17.78
C ALA A 8 21.16 24.84 -17.54
N VAL A 9 20.25 24.56 -18.48
CA VAL A 9 18.82 24.79 -18.30
C VAL A 9 18.36 23.80 -17.24
N LYS A 10 18.02 24.32 -16.05
CA LYS A 10 17.33 23.58 -15.01
C LYS A 10 15.96 23.21 -15.60
N MET A 11 15.78 21.95 -16.01
CA MET A 11 14.46 21.45 -16.37
C MET A 11 13.62 21.45 -15.10
N ASP A 12 12.67 22.37 -15.07
CA ASP A 12 11.64 22.48 -14.04
C ASP A 12 10.83 21.17 -14.02
N GLU A 13 11.06 20.37 -12.97
CA GLU A 13 10.35 19.11 -12.74
C GLU A 13 8.86 19.40 -12.55
N ARG A 14 8.04 19.08 -13.56
CA ARG A 14 6.60 19.34 -13.53
C ARG A 14 5.95 18.52 -12.39
N PRO A 15 5.29 19.17 -11.40
CA PRO A 15 4.63 18.49 -10.27
C PRO A 15 3.56 17.48 -10.67
N GLY A 16 3.00 17.59 -11.89
CA GLY A 16 1.98 16.69 -12.42
C GLY A 16 2.48 15.27 -12.71
N LEU A 17 3.77 15.07 -13.01
CA LEU A 17 4.31 13.74 -13.35
C LEU A 17 4.46 12.85 -12.11
N ARG A 18 4.84 13.43 -10.96
CA ARG A 18 4.83 12.72 -9.67
C ARG A 18 3.41 12.33 -9.25
N ALA A 19 2.42 13.19 -9.51
CA ALA A 19 1.02 12.89 -9.23
C ALA A 19 0.45 11.77 -10.10
N ALA A 20 0.85 11.68 -11.38
CA ALA A 20 0.47 10.58 -12.26
C ALA A 20 1.11 9.25 -11.82
N VAL A 21 2.39 9.24 -11.44
CA VAL A 21 3.08 8.05 -10.91
C VAL A 21 2.49 7.63 -9.55
N LEU A 22 2.19 8.57 -8.65
CA LEU A 22 1.49 8.30 -7.39
C LEU A 22 0.05 7.79 -7.61
N GLY A 23 -0.64 8.28 -8.64
CA GLY A 23 -1.99 7.83 -9.02
C GLY A 23 -2.02 6.39 -9.57
N VAL A 24 -1.00 6.01 -10.35
CA VAL A 24 -0.81 4.63 -10.86
C VAL A 24 -0.36 3.67 -9.76
N VAL A 25 0.44 4.15 -8.80
CA VAL A 25 1.03 3.34 -7.72
C VAL A 25 0.07 3.10 -6.55
N LEU A 26 -0.66 4.12 -6.09
CA LEU A 26 -1.46 4.03 -4.86
C LEU A 26 -2.92 3.60 -5.09
N GLY A 27 -3.43 3.72 -6.32
CA GLY A 27 -4.86 3.66 -6.58
C GLY A 27 -5.61 4.89 -6.06
N ALA A 28 -6.82 5.12 -6.56
CA ALA A 28 -7.57 6.37 -6.34
C ALA A 28 -7.79 6.70 -4.85
N GLY A 29 -7.96 5.68 -3.99
CA GLY A 29 -8.14 5.84 -2.55
C GLY A 29 -6.90 6.38 -1.83
N ALA A 30 -5.76 5.68 -1.95
CA ALA A 30 -4.54 6.10 -1.26
C ALA A 30 -3.94 7.39 -1.84
N TYR A 31 -4.18 7.69 -3.13
CA TYR A 31 -3.87 9.00 -3.71
C TYR A 31 -4.70 10.13 -3.06
N TYR A 32 -6.00 9.89 -2.79
CA TYR A 32 -6.85 10.86 -2.08
C TYR A 32 -6.35 11.11 -0.65
N CYS A 33 -5.97 10.06 0.09
CA CYS A 33 -5.40 10.19 1.44
C CYS A 33 -4.05 10.91 1.44
N TYR A 34 -3.15 10.59 0.51
CA TYR A 34 -1.89 11.31 0.32
C TYR A 34 -2.11 12.80 0.02
N CYS A 35 -3.02 13.12 -0.92
CA CYS A 35 -3.38 14.50 -1.25
C CYS A 35 -3.97 15.26 -0.06
N ARG A 36 -4.78 14.59 0.78
CA ARG A 36 -5.38 15.19 1.98
C ARG A 36 -4.33 15.45 3.06
N TRP A 37 -3.42 14.51 3.29
CA TRP A 37 -2.30 14.67 4.23
C TRP A 37 -1.35 15.82 3.84
N HIS A 38 -0.96 15.88 2.57
CA HIS A 38 -0.09 16.95 2.07
C HIS A 38 -0.76 18.34 2.18
N ARG A 39 -2.08 18.42 1.93
CA ARG A 39 -2.86 19.65 2.15
C ARG A 39 -2.97 20.03 3.63
N ALA A 40 -3.04 19.06 4.55
CA ALA A 40 -3.06 19.32 5.98
C ALA A 40 -1.70 19.86 6.48
N LYS A 41 -0.58 19.31 6.01
CA LYS A 41 0.77 19.83 6.30
C LYS A 41 0.97 21.26 5.76
N GLY A 42 0.44 21.57 4.57
CA GLY A 42 0.52 22.92 4.00
C GLY A 42 -0.22 24.01 4.79
N ARG A 43 -1.23 23.63 5.61
CA ARG A 43 -1.95 24.57 6.48
C ARG A 43 -1.27 24.81 7.83
N ALA A 44 -0.38 23.91 8.26
CA ALA A 44 0.36 24.08 9.52
C ALA A 44 1.44 25.18 9.45
N GLY A 45 1.82 25.65 8.26
CA GLY A 45 2.89 26.64 8.04
C GLY A 45 2.46 28.09 7.84
N ARG A 46 1.18 28.44 8.00
CA ARG A 46 0.70 29.83 7.90
C ARG A 46 -0.24 30.18 9.04
N ARG A 47 0.31 30.54 10.21
CA ARG A 47 -0.39 31.39 11.19
C ARG A 47 0.10 32.82 11.01
N GLY A 48 -0.59 33.56 10.16
CA GLY A 48 -0.70 35.01 10.28
C GLY A 48 -2.07 35.29 10.88
N GLU A 49 -2.11 36.00 12.01
CA GLU A 49 -3.34 36.39 12.67
C GLU A 49 -4.21 37.24 11.72
N THR A 50 -5.45 36.82 11.51
CA THR A 50 -6.49 37.72 10.99
C THR A 50 -7.74 37.48 11.82
N ARG A 51 -8.15 38.52 12.55
CA ARG A 51 -9.38 38.54 13.34
C ARG A 51 -10.58 38.36 12.39
N VAL A 52 -11.41 37.36 12.64
CA VAL A 52 -12.69 37.15 11.94
C VAL A 52 -13.84 37.44 12.93
N PRO A 53 -14.90 38.17 12.55
CA PRO A 53 -16.04 38.45 13.41
C PRO A 53 -16.92 37.20 13.62
N PRO A 54 -17.83 37.19 14.61
CA PRO A 54 -18.62 35.99 14.91
C PRO A 54 -19.68 35.75 13.82
N SER A 55 -19.45 34.75 12.96
CA SER A 55 -20.47 34.24 12.04
C SER A 55 -21.33 33.19 12.75
N VAL A 56 -22.63 33.41 12.72
CA VAL A 56 -23.70 32.49 13.10
C VAL A 56 -23.40 31.08 12.59
N ARG A 57 -23.47 30.09 13.48
CA ARG A 57 -23.41 28.67 13.09
C ARG A 57 -24.69 28.33 12.32
N GLU A 58 -24.62 28.36 10.99
CA GLU A 58 -25.55 27.58 10.17
C GLU A 58 -25.21 26.10 10.37
N GLU A 59 -26.07 25.41 11.14
CA GLU A 59 -26.08 23.96 11.18
C GLU A 59 -26.47 23.43 9.80
N ILE A 60 -25.49 22.88 9.08
CA ILE A 60 -25.72 22.15 7.84
C ILE A 60 -26.52 20.88 8.20
N PRO A 61 -27.69 20.61 7.60
CA PRO A 61 -28.45 19.40 7.88
C PRO A 61 -27.60 18.16 7.56
N PRO A 62 -27.71 17.07 8.34
CA PRO A 62 -26.98 15.84 8.06
C PRO A 62 -27.40 15.33 6.67
N SER A 63 -26.41 14.97 5.86
CA SER A 63 -26.68 14.38 4.55
C SER A 63 -27.44 13.06 4.75
N PRO A 64 -28.37 12.70 3.85
CA PRO A 64 -29.24 11.52 4.01
C PRO A 64 -28.49 10.18 3.90
N HIS A 65 -27.16 10.17 3.95
CA HIS A 65 -26.31 9.00 3.75
C HIS A 65 -25.33 8.73 4.90
N SER A 66 -25.31 9.52 5.98
CA SER A 66 -24.59 9.17 7.21
C SER A 66 -25.50 8.38 8.15
N MET A 67 -25.12 7.15 8.51
CA MET A 67 -25.79 6.45 9.62
C MET A 67 -25.58 7.26 10.91
N ASP A 68 -26.64 7.35 11.72
CA ASP A 68 -26.56 7.97 13.04
C ASP A 68 -25.60 7.20 13.97
N ALA A 69 -24.91 7.91 14.86
CA ALA A 69 -23.95 7.35 15.81
C ALA A 69 -24.60 6.27 16.70
N ASP A 70 -25.87 6.42 17.06
CA ASP A 70 -26.63 5.40 17.81
C ASP A 70 -26.74 4.07 17.04
N THR A 71 -26.93 4.14 15.72
CA THR A 71 -26.99 2.94 14.86
C THR A 71 -25.62 2.25 14.79
N LEU A 72 -24.55 3.02 14.62
CA LEU A 72 -23.17 2.49 14.66
C LEU A 72 -22.86 1.84 16.01
N GLN A 73 -23.27 2.47 17.11
CA GLN A 73 -23.07 1.94 18.45
C GLN A 73 -23.83 0.64 18.66
N LYS A 74 -25.07 0.52 18.18
CA LYS A 74 -25.86 -0.72 18.22
C LYS A 74 -25.20 -1.85 17.44
N LEU A 75 -24.64 -1.58 16.25
CA LEU A 75 -23.91 -2.57 15.47
C LEU A 75 -22.63 -3.05 16.18
N ILE A 76 -21.87 -2.12 16.78
CA ILE A 76 -20.67 -2.47 17.55
C ILE A 76 -21.05 -3.31 18.78
N HIS A 77 -22.13 -2.96 19.49
CA HIS A 77 -22.62 -3.76 20.61
C HIS A 77 -23.09 -5.15 20.17
N LEU A 78 -23.76 -5.26 19.03
CA LEU A 78 -24.18 -6.53 18.47
C LEU A 78 -22.98 -7.45 18.24
N LEU A 79 -21.89 -6.92 17.64
CA LEU A 79 -20.65 -7.68 17.46
C LEU A 79 -20.02 -8.17 18.77
N LYS A 80 -20.10 -7.38 19.84
CA LYS A 80 -19.61 -7.80 21.16
C LYS A 80 -20.48 -8.87 21.82
N ALA A 81 -21.77 -8.92 21.48
CA ALA A 81 -22.77 -9.71 22.20
C ALA A 81 -23.10 -11.05 21.52
N THR A 82 -22.67 -11.26 20.27
CA THR A 82 -23.03 -12.46 19.49
C THR A 82 -21.80 -13.24 19.07
N ASP A 83 -21.89 -14.56 19.18
CA ASP A 83 -20.92 -15.52 18.62
C ASP A 83 -21.43 -16.15 17.31
N ASP A 84 -22.63 -15.77 16.83
CA ASP A 84 -23.19 -16.27 15.57
C ASP A 84 -22.44 -15.67 14.38
N PRO A 85 -21.73 -16.48 13.57
CA PRO A 85 -20.94 -15.98 12.45
C PRO A 85 -21.77 -15.23 11.40
N LEU A 86 -23.02 -15.65 11.14
CA LEU A 86 -23.86 -15.00 10.14
C LEU A 86 -24.27 -13.59 10.58
N ILE A 87 -24.56 -13.43 11.87
CA ILE A 87 -24.87 -12.11 12.44
C ILE A 87 -23.62 -11.24 12.44
N GLN A 88 -22.47 -11.79 12.82
CA GLN A 88 -21.19 -11.07 12.80
C GLN A 88 -20.85 -10.59 11.39
N GLU A 89 -20.96 -11.45 10.38
CA GLU A 89 -20.72 -11.11 8.98
C GLU A 89 -21.62 -9.96 8.51
N GLN A 90 -22.93 -10.04 8.77
CA GLN A 90 -23.87 -9.00 8.34
C GLN A 90 -23.64 -7.66 9.04
N ALA A 91 -23.31 -7.69 10.34
CA ALA A 91 -22.97 -6.48 11.09
C ALA A 91 -21.66 -5.85 10.57
N LEU A 92 -20.63 -6.66 10.28
CA LEU A 92 -19.36 -6.21 9.71
C LEU A 92 -19.52 -5.65 8.29
N ILE A 93 -20.34 -6.27 7.44
CA ILE A 93 -20.68 -5.74 6.11
C ILE A 93 -21.32 -4.34 6.24
N THR A 94 -22.27 -4.20 7.16
CA THR A 94 -22.96 -2.93 7.40
C THR A 94 -22.00 -1.85 7.92
N LEU A 95 -21.14 -2.20 8.88
CA LEU A 95 -20.09 -1.30 9.38
C LEU A 95 -19.08 -0.93 8.29
N SER A 96 -18.68 -1.88 7.45
CA SER A 96 -17.75 -1.66 6.34
C SER A 96 -18.30 -0.63 5.34
N ASN A 97 -19.55 -0.81 4.91
CA ASN A 97 -20.22 0.14 4.01
C ASN A 97 -20.33 1.53 4.64
N SER A 98 -20.59 1.57 5.95
CA SER A 98 -20.69 2.83 6.69
C SER A 98 -19.35 3.54 6.83
N ALA A 99 -18.26 2.78 7.02
CA ALA A 99 -16.90 3.29 7.09
C ALA A 99 -16.37 3.84 5.75
N ALA A 100 -17.08 3.62 4.63
CA ALA A 100 -16.76 4.29 3.36
C ALA A 100 -16.95 5.82 3.44
N PHE A 101 -17.78 6.30 4.38
CA PHE A 101 -17.96 7.73 4.64
C PHE A 101 -17.00 8.21 5.72
N SER A 102 -16.17 9.21 5.39
CA SER A 102 -15.10 9.69 6.29
C SER A 102 -15.58 10.15 7.68
N VAL A 103 -16.79 10.72 7.79
CA VAL A 103 -17.37 11.13 9.09
C VAL A 103 -17.58 9.92 10.01
N ASN A 104 -18.04 8.80 9.45
CA ASN A 104 -18.30 7.58 10.22
C ASN A 104 -17.01 6.91 10.68
N GLN A 105 -15.88 7.13 9.99
CA GLN A 105 -14.58 6.56 10.40
C GLN A 105 -14.13 7.09 11.76
N ASP A 106 -14.34 8.38 12.03
CA ASP A 106 -14.03 8.99 13.32
C ASP A 106 -15.05 8.56 14.39
N ILE A 107 -16.34 8.48 14.05
CA ILE A 107 -17.39 8.01 14.98
C ILE A 107 -17.12 6.57 15.41
N ILE A 108 -16.86 5.66 14.47
CA ILE A 108 -16.57 4.24 14.76
C ILE A 108 -15.35 4.13 15.68
N ARG A 109 -14.28 4.91 15.45
CA ARG A 109 -13.12 4.96 16.36
C ARG A 109 -13.52 5.41 17.76
N ASN A 110 -14.27 6.51 17.88
CA ASN A 110 -14.67 7.07 19.16
C ASN A 110 -15.65 6.16 19.95
N LEU A 111 -16.28 5.19 19.29
CA LEU A 111 -17.16 4.17 19.91
C LEU A 111 -16.40 2.85 20.19
N ASP A 112 -15.07 2.88 20.23
CA ASP A 112 -14.17 1.73 20.38
C ASP A 112 -14.31 0.64 19.30
N GLY A 113 -14.92 0.98 18.16
CA GLY A 113 -15.25 0.02 17.11
C GLY A 113 -14.01 -0.59 16.44
N LEU A 114 -12.87 0.12 16.41
CA LEU A 114 -11.63 -0.43 15.85
C LEU A 114 -11.15 -1.65 16.64
N SER A 115 -11.19 -1.59 17.97
CA SER A 115 -10.76 -2.69 18.84
C SER A 115 -11.67 -3.91 18.70
N VAL A 116 -12.98 -3.70 18.58
CA VAL A 116 -13.98 -4.76 18.39
C VAL A 116 -13.76 -5.46 17.06
N ILE A 117 -13.70 -4.69 15.96
CA ILE A 117 -13.52 -5.24 14.62
C ILE A 117 -12.15 -5.93 14.51
N GLY A 118 -11.09 -5.33 15.07
CA GLY A 118 -9.76 -5.92 15.11
C GLY A 118 -9.68 -7.22 15.93
N GLY A 119 -10.43 -7.30 17.03
CA GLY A 119 -10.55 -8.51 17.84
C GLY A 119 -11.11 -9.71 17.07
N MET A 120 -11.99 -9.47 16.09
CA MET A 120 -12.53 -10.53 15.22
C MET A 120 -11.45 -11.21 14.34
N LEU A 121 -10.26 -10.61 14.21
CA LEU A 121 -9.14 -11.21 13.45
C LEU A 121 -8.44 -12.36 14.18
N LEU A 122 -8.70 -12.53 15.47
CA LEU A 122 -8.03 -13.49 16.33
C LEU A 122 -8.68 -14.88 16.16
N ASP A 123 -9.91 -15.02 16.67
CA ASP A 123 -10.52 -16.34 16.91
C ASP A 123 -11.86 -16.56 16.17
N CYS A 124 -12.18 -15.75 15.15
CA CYS A 124 -13.39 -15.94 14.34
C CYS A 124 -13.15 -16.83 13.10
N THR A 125 -14.25 -17.22 12.45
CA THR A 125 -14.21 -18.00 11.20
C THR A 125 -13.52 -17.20 10.07
N PRO A 126 -12.96 -17.86 9.04
CA PRO A 126 -12.37 -17.19 7.88
C PRO A 126 -13.31 -16.17 7.21
N ALA A 127 -14.61 -16.45 7.15
CA ALA A 127 -15.61 -15.56 6.56
C ALA A 127 -15.79 -14.28 7.39
N VAL A 128 -15.91 -14.39 8.72
CA VAL A 128 -15.98 -13.23 9.62
C VAL A 128 -14.70 -12.41 9.55
N LYS A 129 -13.53 -13.07 9.56
CA LYS A 129 -12.23 -12.40 9.42
C LYS A 129 -12.14 -11.60 8.12
N GLU A 130 -12.63 -12.14 7.02
CA GLU A 130 -12.69 -11.44 5.73
C GLU A 130 -13.53 -10.16 5.83
N LYS A 131 -14.73 -10.22 6.44
CA LYS A 131 -15.59 -9.03 6.59
C LYS A 131 -14.96 -8.00 7.53
N ALA A 132 -14.30 -8.45 8.59
CA ALA A 132 -13.55 -7.59 9.51
C ALA A 132 -12.40 -6.88 8.80
N LEU A 133 -11.60 -7.58 7.99
CA LEU A 133 -10.52 -6.98 7.20
C LEU A 133 -11.04 -5.97 6.18
N ASN A 134 -12.18 -6.24 5.54
CA ASN A 134 -12.81 -5.27 4.63
C ASN A 134 -13.27 -4.00 5.36
N ALA A 135 -13.86 -4.13 6.56
CA ALA A 135 -14.23 -2.99 7.39
C ALA A 135 -12.99 -2.18 7.82
N LEU A 136 -11.94 -2.86 8.32
CA LEU A 136 -10.68 -2.23 8.71
C LEU A 136 -9.98 -1.55 7.52
N ASN A 137 -10.05 -2.12 6.32
CA ASN A 137 -9.52 -1.50 5.11
C ASN A 137 -10.17 -0.13 4.87
N ASN A 138 -11.50 -0.02 4.97
CA ASN A 138 -12.19 1.26 4.83
C ASN A 138 -11.85 2.23 5.98
N LEU A 139 -11.79 1.72 7.21
CA LEU A 139 -11.45 2.51 8.41
C LEU A 139 -10.01 3.03 8.38
N SER A 140 -9.08 2.27 7.80
CA SER A 140 -7.66 2.63 7.66
C SER A 140 -7.42 3.79 6.69
N MET A 141 -8.44 4.26 5.96
CA MET A 141 -8.33 5.48 5.14
C MET A 141 -8.12 6.74 6.00
N ASN A 142 -8.42 6.68 7.30
CA ASN A 142 -8.14 7.71 8.28
C ASN A 142 -6.83 7.41 9.01
N ILE A 143 -5.86 8.32 8.94
CA ILE A 143 -4.52 8.14 9.53
C ILE A 143 -4.60 7.90 11.05
N LYS A 144 -5.49 8.59 11.77
CA LYS A 144 -5.67 8.37 13.21
C LYS A 144 -6.21 6.97 13.52
N ASN A 145 -7.03 6.41 12.63
CA ASN A 145 -7.48 5.03 12.79
C ASN A 145 -6.32 4.05 12.56
N GLN A 146 -5.38 4.36 11.66
CA GLN A 146 -4.20 3.51 11.45
C GLN A 146 -3.35 3.38 12.72
N GLU A 147 -3.23 4.46 13.52
CA GLU A 147 -2.51 4.47 14.81
C GLU A 147 -3.05 3.42 15.80
N GLU A 148 -4.36 3.15 15.76
CA GLU A 148 -4.99 2.11 16.58
C GLU A 148 -4.99 0.73 15.87
N ILE A 149 -5.21 0.69 14.55
CA ILE A 149 -5.25 -0.56 13.78
C ILE A 149 -3.89 -1.26 13.73
N GLN A 150 -2.78 -0.53 13.83
CA GLN A 150 -1.43 -1.07 13.66
C GLN A 150 -1.09 -2.25 14.59
N VAL A 151 -1.75 -2.35 15.75
CA VAL A 151 -1.55 -3.47 16.69
C VAL A 151 -1.97 -4.82 16.08
N TYR A 152 -2.83 -4.81 15.08
CA TYR A 152 -3.33 -6.01 14.41
C TYR A 152 -2.49 -6.44 13.20
N ILE A 153 -1.50 -5.66 12.75
CA ILE A 153 -0.72 -5.94 11.52
C ILE A 153 -0.14 -7.36 11.54
N THR A 154 0.48 -7.77 12.65
CA THR A 154 1.05 -9.12 12.78
C THR A 154 -0.01 -10.22 12.65
N HIS A 155 -1.23 -10.00 13.15
CA HIS A 155 -2.34 -10.93 12.97
C HIS A 155 -2.87 -10.92 11.53
N VAL A 156 -2.92 -9.76 10.87
CA VAL A 156 -3.26 -9.66 9.44
C VAL A 156 -2.27 -10.47 8.61
N CYS A 157 -0.96 -10.33 8.85
CA CYS A 157 0.10 -11.10 8.21
C CYS A 157 -0.09 -12.61 8.39
N LYS A 158 -0.33 -13.08 9.63
CA LYS A 158 -0.63 -14.50 9.91
C LYS A 158 -1.87 -15.00 9.19
N ASN A 159 -2.95 -14.21 9.18
CA ASN A 159 -4.17 -14.58 8.46
C ASN A 159 -3.91 -14.71 6.95
N ILE A 160 -3.13 -13.81 6.33
CA ILE A 160 -2.74 -13.89 4.91
C ILE A 160 -1.94 -15.16 4.61
N GLU A 161 -0.97 -15.49 5.47
CA GLU A 161 -0.09 -16.66 5.31
C GLU A 161 -0.85 -17.99 5.45
N SER A 162 -1.77 -18.06 6.42
CA SER A 162 -2.58 -19.26 6.67
C SER A 162 -3.77 -19.45 5.73
N ALA A 163 -4.20 -18.39 5.04
CA ALA A 163 -5.39 -18.45 4.20
C ALA A 163 -5.13 -19.27 2.92
N PRO A 164 -6.14 -19.98 2.37
CA PRO A 164 -6.01 -20.64 1.09
C PRO A 164 -5.57 -19.65 0.01
N LEU A 165 -4.67 -20.08 -0.87
CA LEU A 165 -4.14 -19.27 -1.96
C LEU A 165 -5.30 -18.70 -2.81
N ASN A 166 -5.26 -17.40 -3.08
CA ASN A 166 -6.28 -16.64 -3.82
C ASN A 166 -7.65 -16.49 -3.14
N SER A 167 -7.79 -16.89 -1.87
CA SER A 167 -9.05 -16.68 -1.13
C SER A 167 -9.38 -15.20 -0.92
N ASP A 168 -10.67 -14.90 -0.74
CA ASP A 168 -11.10 -13.53 -0.45
C ASP A 168 -10.56 -13.03 0.90
N LEU A 169 -10.35 -13.91 1.89
CA LEU A 169 -9.67 -13.58 3.15
C LEU A 169 -8.24 -13.07 2.90
N GLN A 170 -7.47 -13.79 2.07
CA GLN A 170 -6.10 -13.40 1.71
C GLN A 170 -6.10 -12.03 1.01
N LEU A 171 -7.03 -11.81 0.08
CA LEU A 171 -7.16 -10.55 -0.65
C LEU A 171 -7.63 -9.39 0.22
N ALA A 172 -8.52 -9.63 1.19
CA ALA A 172 -8.95 -8.61 2.15
C ALA A 172 -7.79 -8.16 3.04
N GLY A 173 -6.95 -9.11 3.50
CA GLY A 173 -5.73 -8.81 4.25
C GLY A 173 -4.74 -7.97 3.44
N LEU A 174 -4.46 -8.38 2.19
CA LEU A 174 -3.55 -7.63 1.30
C LEU A 174 -4.03 -6.21 1.00
N ARG A 175 -5.35 -5.98 0.90
CA ARG A 175 -5.93 -4.64 0.73
C ARG A 175 -5.67 -3.76 1.95
N LEU A 176 -5.91 -4.28 3.15
CA LEU A 176 -5.59 -3.55 4.39
C LEU A 176 -4.09 -3.24 4.48
N LEU A 177 -3.20 -4.21 4.20
CA LEU A 177 -1.76 -3.97 4.19
C LEU A 177 -1.36 -2.92 3.14
N THR A 178 -2.03 -2.86 1.99
CA THR A 178 -1.78 -1.83 0.98
C THR A 178 -2.03 -0.42 1.56
N ASN A 179 -3.11 -0.22 2.31
CA ASN A 179 -3.42 1.08 2.91
C ASN A 179 -2.47 1.44 4.06
N ILE A 180 -2.13 0.47 4.91
CA ILE A 180 -1.25 0.66 6.07
C ILE A 180 0.22 0.86 5.66
N SER A 181 0.63 0.34 4.50
CA SER A 181 2.00 0.49 3.96
C SER A 181 2.21 1.76 3.12
N VAL A 182 1.21 2.63 2.97
CA VAL A 182 1.41 3.90 2.22
C VAL A 182 2.48 4.78 2.87
N THR A 183 2.63 4.68 4.19
CA THR A 183 3.66 5.37 4.97
C THR A 183 4.61 4.36 5.61
N ASN A 184 5.86 4.77 5.82
CA ASN A 184 6.91 3.93 6.38
C ASN A 184 6.70 3.54 7.85
N ASP A 185 5.78 4.22 8.55
CA ASP A 185 5.55 4.16 10.00
C ASP A 185 5.38 2.73 10.56
N TYR A 186 4.90 1.79 9.74
CA TYR A 186 4.62 0.42 10.17
C TYR A 186 5.33 -0.66 9.33
N HIS A 187 6.31 -0.27 8.50
CA HIS A 187 7.01 -1.22 7.62
C HIS A 187 7.80 -2.28 8.39
N ASP A 188 8.37 -1.92 9.54
CA ASP A 188 9.09 -2.83 10.46
C ASP A 188 8.22 -4.02 10.91
N LYS A 189 6.91 -3.83 11.05
CA LYS A 189 5.95 -4.88 11.40
C LYS A 189 5.64 -5.83 10.24
N MET A 190 6.03 -5.47 9.00
CA MET A 190 5.73 -6.22 7.78
C MET A 190 6.97 -6.86 7.13
N ILE A 191 8.20 -6.50 7.51
CA ILE A 191 9.43 -7.01 6.86
C ILE A 191 9.54 -8.54 6.90
N ASN A 192 9.08 -9.17 7.98
CA ASN A 192 9.10 -10.63 8.11
C ASN A 192 8.11 -11.33 7.16
N GLN A 193 7.15 -10.59 6.59
CA GLN A 193 6.18 -11.11 5.62
C GLN A 193 6.72 -11.13 4.19
N ILE A 194 7.86 -10.48 3.91
CA ILE A 194 8.41 -10.35 2.54
C ILE A 194 8.53 -11.71 1.82
N PRO A 195 9.08 -12.78 2.41
CA PRO A 195 9.15 -14.09 1.74
C PRO A 195 7.77 -14.63 1.35
N CYS A 196 6.78 -14.52 2.24
CA CYS A 196 5.41 -14.94 1.96
C CYS A 196 4.78 -14.10 0.83
N LEU A 197 4.97 -12.77 0.84
CA LEU A 197 4.48 -11.90 -0.24
C LEU A 197 5.11 -12.28 -1.59
N LEU A 198 6.41 -12.56 -1.65
CA LEU A 198 7.06 -12.98 -2.89
C LEU A 198 6.57 -14.35 -3.37
N HIS A 199 6.29 -15.29 -2.45
CA HIS A 199 5.65 -16.55 -2.79
C HIS A 199 4.25 -16.34 -3.40
N LEU A 200 3.42 -15.47 -2.79
CA LEU A 200 2.11 -15.11 -3.34
C LEU A 200 2.19 -14.38 -4.68
N LEU A 201 3.28 -13.65 -4.94
CA LEU A 201 3.54 -13.05 -6.25
C LEU A 201 3.88 -14.12 -7.30
N SER A 202 4.58 -15.19 -6.92
CA SER A 202 4.91 -16.31 -7.82
C SER A 202 3.68 -17.14 -8.17
N GLU A 203 2.92 -17.57 -7.15
CA GLU A 203 1.88 -18.60 -7.31
C GLU A 203 0.44 -18.02 -7.41
N GLY A 204 0.27 -16.74 -7.09
CA GLY A 204 -1.04 -16.10 -7.06
C GLY A 204 -1.66 -15.92 -8.44
N SER A 205 -2.99 -15.87 -8.47
CA SER A 205 -3.75 -15.36 -9.62
C SER A 205 -3.40 -13.90 -9.90
N GLU A 206 -3.70 -13.40 -11.10
CA GLU A 206 -3.46 -11.99 -11.46
C GLU A 206 -4.06 -11.01 -10.42
N ARG A 207 -5.26 -11.32 -9.90
CA ARG A 207 -5.93 -10.52 -8.85
C ARG A 207 -5.08 -10.45 -7.57
N THR A 208 -4.48 -11.55 -7.17
CA THR A 208 -3.59 -11.63 -5.99
C THR A 208 -2.26 -10.94 -6.26
N GLN A 209 -1.63 -11.22 -7.41
CA GLN A 209 -0.35 -10.63 -7.81
C GLN A 209 -0.43 -9.10 -7.83
N ILE A 210 -1.51 -8.53 -8.37
CA ILE A 210 -1.73 -7.07 -8.38
C ILE A 210 -1.76 -6.51 -6.95
N GLN A 211 -2.47 -7.15 -6.01
CA GLN A 211 -2.55 -6.65 -4.64
C GLN A 211 -1.23 -6.83 -3.88
N VAL A 212 -0.57 -7.97 -4.05
CA VAL A 212 0.76 -8.22 -3.50
C VAL A 212 1.75 -7.17 -3.99
N LEU A 213 1.77 -6.88 -5.30
CA LEU A 213 2.66 -5.88 -5.87
C LEU A 213 2.41 -4.47 -5.34
N LYS A 214 1.17 -4.10 -4.99
CA LYS A 214 0.91 -2.80 -4.34
C LYS A 214 1.59 -2.71 -2.97
N VAL A 215 1.50 -3.77 -2.16
CA VAL A 215 2.20 -3.85 -0.87
C VAL A 215 3.72 -3.82 -1.09
N LEU A 216 4.25 -4.62 -2.02
CA LEU A 216 5.69 -4.67 -2.31
C LEU A 216 6.26 -3.35 -2.83
N VAL A 217 5.53 -2.64 -3.70
CA VAL A 217 5.93 -1.31 -4.20
C VAL A 217 6.01 -0.30 -3.06
N ASN A 218 5.02 -0.30 -2.17
CA ASN A 218 5.00 0.56 -0.99
C ASN A 218 6.19 0.27 -0.07
N LEU A 219 6.41 -1.00 0.29
CA LEU A 219 7.51 -1.41 1.15
C LEU A 219 8.87 -1.05 0.52
N SER A 220 9.10 -1.42 -0.74
CA SER A 220 10.37 -1.19 -1.46
C SER A 220 10.70 0.30 -1.64
N ALA A 221 9.73 1.20 -1.58
CA ALA A 221 9.99 2.64 -1.60
C ALA A 221 10.73 3.13 -0.33
N ASN A 222 10.73 2.33 0.75
CA ASN A 222 11.48 2.60 1.97
C ASN A 222 12.85 1.87 1.93
N PRO A 223 13.98 2.61 1.86
CA PRO A 223 15.32 2.03 1.88
C PRO A 223 15.58 1.08 3.05
N ALA A 224 14.97 1.32 4.23
CA ALA A 224 15.14 0.46 5.39
C ALA A 224 14.67 -0.99 5.19
N THR A 225 13.84 -1.25 4.16
CA THR A 225 13.36 -2.60 3.82
C THR A 225 14.21 -3.29 2.75
N THR A 226 15.08 -2.55 2.06
CA THR A 226 15.80 -3.02 0.86
C THR A 226 16.62 -4.27 1.15
N ARG A 227 17.39 -4.30 2.24
CA ARG A 227 18.19 -5.48 2.60
C ARG A 227 17.34 -6.74 2.81
N HIS A 228 16.13 -6.61 3.35
CA HIS A 228 15.21 -7.73 3.53
C HIS A 228 14.70 -8.27 2.19
N PHE A 229 14.40 -7.39 1.24
CA PHE A 229 14.03 -7.81 -0.12
C PHE A 229 15.18 -8.52 -0.82
N LEU A 230 16.37 -7.94 -0.81
CA LEU A 230 17.53 -8.47 -1.53
C LEU A 230 17.93 -9.88 -1.06
N LYS A 231 17.75 -10.20 0.22
CA LYS A 231 18.01 -11.53 0.79
C LYS A 231 16.91 -12.55 0.53
N ALA A 232 15.68 -12.10 0.26
CA ALA A 232 14.56 -13.01 0.05
C ALA A 232 14.72 -13.77 -1.28
N GLN A 233 14.20 -14.99 -1.34
CA GLN A 233 14.31 -15.87 -2.49
C GLN A 233 13.07 -15.73 -3.39
N MET A 234 13.29 -15.55 -4.69
CA MET A 234 12.24 -15.55 -5.71
C MET A 234 12.85 -15.83 -7.10
N PRO A 235 13.22 -17.08 -7.41
CA PRO A 235 13.85 -17.42 -8.69
C PRO A 235 12.97 -17.14 -9.90
N SER A 236 11.64 -17.11 -9.73
CA SER A 236 10.66 -16.78 -10.77
C SER A 236 10.55 -15.27 -11.07
N LEU A 237 11.21 -14.40 -10.32
CA LEU A 237 11.09 -12.94 -10.45
C LEU A 237 11.35 -12.42 -11.88
N PRO A 238 12.36 -12.90 -12.63
CA PRO A 238 12.58 -12.45 -14.02
C PRO A 238 11.41 -12.73 -14.97
N LEU A 239 10.54 -13.70 -14.65
CA LEU A 239 9.38 -14.06 -15.47
C LEU A 239 8.28 -12.98 -15.47
N LEU A 240 8.27 -12.10 -14.47
CA LEU A 240 7.32 -10.97 -14.40
C LEU A 240 7.63 -9.87 -15.43
N PHE A 241 8.80 -9.90 -16.07
CA PHE A 241 9.28 -8.86 -16.98
C PHE A 241 9.18 -9.31 -18.45
N ASP A 242 8.02 -9.79 -18.86
CA ASP A 242 7.77 -10.27 -20.22
C ASP A 242 6.60 -9.51 -20.88
N ASN A 243 6.60 -9.47 -22.21
CA ASN A 243 5.56 -8.81 -23.01
C ASN A 243 4.19 -9.48 -22.86
N CYS A 244 4.13 -10.76 -22.46
CA CYS A 244 2.89 -11.48 -22.25
C CYS A 244 2.25 -11.25 -20.88
N ILE A 245 2.95 -10.59 -19.95
CA ILE A 245 2.45 -10.34 -18.60
C ILE A 245 1.39 -9.25 -18.65
N ASN A 246 0.35 -9.42 -17.83
CA ASN A 246 -0.68 -8.40 -17.63
C ASN A 246 -0.02 -7.04 -17.35
N ARG A 247 -0.40 -6.02 -18.12
CA ARG A 247 0.15 -4.66 -18.07
C ARG A 247 0.26 -4.11 -16.65
N ASP A 248 -0.77 -4.32 -15.83
CA ASP A 248 -0.85 -3.79 -14.47
C ASP A 248 0.10 -4.46 -13.49
N ILE A 249 0.40 -5.74 -13.73
CA ILE A 249 1.41 -6.53 -13.00
C ILE A 249 2.79 -6.07 -13.45
N LEU A 250 3.02 -6.02 -14.76
CA LEU A 250 4.30 -5.63 -15.36
C LEU A 250 4.76 -4.24 -14.89
N LEU A 251 3.88 -3.23 -14.96
CA LEU A 251 4.21 -1.88 -14.52
C LEU A 251 4.58 -1.82 -13.04
N ARG A 252 3.87 -2.54 -12.18
CA ARG A 252 4.17 -2.55 -10.74
C ARG A 252 5.43 -3.34 -10.42
N ALA A 253 5.68 -4.45 -11.11
CA ALA A 253 6.93 -5.20 -11.01
C ALA A 253 8.14 -4.33 -11.43
N LEU A 254 8.01 -3.54 -12.51
CA LEU A 254 9.03 -2.57 -12.93
C LEU A 254 9.26 -1.49 -11.87
N VAL A 255 8.21 -0.93 -11.26
CA VAL A 255 8.35 0.05 -10.18
C VAL A 255 9.03 -0.58 -8.95
N PHE A 256 8.64 -1.80 -8.56
CA PHE A 256 9.25 -2.54 -7.48
C PHE A 256 10.76 -2.75 -7.71
N ALA A 257 11.15 -3.25 -8.90
CA ALA A 257 12.55 -3.43 -9.26
C ALA A 257 13.32 -2.09 -9.29
N ALA A 258 12.71 -1.03 -9.81
CA ALA A 258 13.30 0.31 -9.83
C ALA A 258 13.58 0.84 -8.42
N ASN A 259 12.65 0.64 -7.48
CA ASN A 259 12.84 1.08 -6.10
C ASN A 259 14.01 0.35 -5.44
N LEU A 260 14.11 -0.98 -5.61
CA LEU A 260 15.22 -1.75 -5.05
C LEU A 260 16.57 -1.31 -5.61
N ARG A 261 16.69 -1.18 -6.94
CA ARG A 261 17.93 -0.73 -7.59
C ARG A 261 18.34 0.68 -7.15
N ARG A 262 17.38 1.61 -7.08
CA ARG A 262 17.65 2.97 -6.59
C ARG A 262 18.21 2.99 -5.17
N ASN A 263 17.60 2.22 -4.27
CA ASN A 263 18.01 2.20 -2.87
C ASN A 263 19.39 1.58 -2.71
N MET A 264 19.75 0.59 -3.55
CA MET A 264 21.10 0.02 -3.57
C MET A 264 22.16 1.03 -3.98
N ASN A 265 21.90 1.85 -5.00
CA ASN A 265 22.85 2.88 -5.44
C ASN A 265 23.12 3.96 -4.38
N ASN A 266 22.22 4.12 -3.40
CA ASN A 266 22.30 5.13 -2.34
C ASN A 266 22.87 4.60 -1.03
N GLU A 267 22.94 3.27 -0.82
CA GLU A 267 23.58 2.72 0.37
C GLU A 267 25.08 2.56 0.12
N ASP A 268 25.89 3.40 0.80
CA ASP A 268 27.36 3.23 0.94
C ASP A 268 27.75 1.93 1.68
N SER A 269 26.78 1.06 1.99
CA SER A 269 27.01 -0.19 2.69
C SER A 269 27.67 -1.16 1.74
N ILE A 270 28.92 -1.50 2.06
CA ILE A 270 29.71 -2.58 1.46
C ILE A 270 28.87 -3.86 1.53
N MET A 271 28.10 -4.15 0.49
CA MET A 271 27.35 -5.39 0.35
C MET A 271 28.37 -6.47 0.01
N THR A 272 28.71 -7.30 0.99
CA THR A 272 29.54 -8.48 0.73
C THR A 272 28.69 -9.48 -0.05
N GLU A 273 29.09 -9.76 -1.29
CA GLU A 273 28.37 -10.64 -2.22
C GLU A 273 28.07 -12.03 -1.63
N ASP A 274 28.89 -12.48 -0.67
CA ASP A 274 28.75 -13.76 0.04
C ASP A 274 27.47 -13.88 0.89
N GLU A 275 26.71 -12.79 1.09
CA GLU A 275 25.47 -12.82 1.89
C GLU A 275 24.22 -13.27 1.11
N TYR A 276 24.28 -13.40 -0.22
CA TYR A 276 23.10 -13.60 -1.06
C TYR A 276 23.12 -14.97 -1.77
N SER A 277 22.00 -15.68 -1.73
CA SER A 277 21.85 -16.94 -2.49
C SER A 277 21.66 -16.69 -3.99
N GLU A 278 21.90 -17.71 -4.81
CA GLU A 278 21.66 -17.66 -6.26
C GLU A 278 20.17 -17.40 -6.59
N ASP A 279 19.26 -17.90 -5.75
CA ASP A 279 17.81 -17.70 -5.91
C ASP A 279 17.29 -16.39 -5.31
N SER A 280 18.18 -15.53 -4.80
CA SER A 280 17.80 -14.28 -4.14
C SER A 280 17.33 -13.21 -5.12
N VAL A 281 16.50 -12.27 -4.64
CA VAL A 281 16.09 -11.09 -5.42
C VAL A 281 17.30 -10.27 -5.86
N PHE A 282 18.36 -10.20 -5.05
CA PHE A 282 19.63 -9.57 -5.43
C PHE A 282 20.22 -10.21 -6.70
N SER A 283 20.36 -11.53 -6.72
CA SER A 283 20.87 -12.27 -7.87
C SER A 283 19.97 -12.12 -9.11
N MET A 284 18.65 -12.06 -8.91
CA MET A 284 17.69 -11.92 -10.01
C MET A 284 17.71 -10.54 -10.66
N LEU A 285 17.85 -9.46 -9.89
CA LEU A 285 17.68 -8.08 -10.40
C LEU A 285 18.98 -7.27 -10.53
N CYS A 286 20.00 -7.57 -9.73
CA CYS A 286 21.09 -6.63 -9.47
C CYS A 286 22.48 -7.17 -9.80
N ARG A 287 22.73 -8.47 -9.59
CA ARG A 287 24.05 -9.11 -9.82
C ARG A 287 24.37 -9.31 -11.31
N ASP A 288 24.58 -8.23 -12.06
CA ASP A 288 24.81 -8.24 -13.52
C ASP A 288 23.91 -9.26 -14.24
N SER A 289 22.64 -9.30 -13.81
CA SER A 289 21.70 -10.34 -14.21
C SER A 289 21.43 -10.21 -15.70
N LYS A 290 22.14 -11.01 -16.50
CA LYS A 290 22.00 -11.07 -17.95
C LYS A 290 20.53 -11.32 -18.32
N THR A 291 19.86 -12.18 -17.57
CA THR A 291 18.44 -12.49 -17.75
C THR A 291 17.59 -11.24 -17.56
N PHE A 292 17.75 -10.50 -16.46
CA PHE A 292 16.96 -9.29 -16.22
C PHE A 292 17.27 -8.19 -17.26
N ALA A 293 18.55 -7.99 -17.60
CA ALA A 293 18.95 -7.05 -18.64
C ALA A 293 18.34 -7.39 -20.01
N GLN A 294 18.31 -8.68 -20.39
CA GLN A 294 17.66 -9.15 -21.62
C GLN A 294 16.14 -8.93 -21.58
N LYS A 295 15.49 -9.23 -20.44
CA LYS A 295 14.06 -8.96 -20.26
C LYS A 295 13.76 -7.47 -20.43
N LEU A 296 14.50 -6.57 -19.76
CA LEU A 296 14.35 -5.12 -19.92
C LEU A 296 14.58 -4.67 -21.37
N ALA A 297 15.62 -5.16 -22.04
CA ALA A 297 15.89 -4.84 -23.44
C ALA A 297 14.72 -5.25 -24.34
N SER A 298 14.10 -6.40 -24.11
CA SER A 298 12.92 -6.84 -24.86
C SER A 298 11.72 -5.91 -24.64
N LEU A 299 11.54 -5.41 -23.42
CA LEU A 299 10.45 -4.51 -23.04
C LEU A 299 10.61 -3.07 -23.58
N LEU A 300 11.79 -2.67 -24.06
CA LEU A 300 11.97 -1.40 -24.79
C LEU A 300 11.14 -1.34 -26.09
N HIS A 301 10.76 -2.50 -26.63
CA HIS A 301 9.91 -2.62 -27.81
C HIS A 301 8.44 -2.88 -27.46
N HIS A 302 8.05 -2.81 -26.19
CA HIS A 302 6.68 -3.05 -25.75
C HIS A 302 5.70 -2.00 -26.36
N PRO A 303 4.46 -2.39 -26.75
CA PRO A 303 3.51 -1.46 -27.36
C PRO A 303 3.10 -0.34 -26.42
N ASP A 304 2.95 -0.64 -25.13
CA ASP A 304 2.58 0.33 -24.10
C ASP A 304 3.71 1.33 -23.80
N THR A 305 3.38 2.62 -23.79
CA THR A 305 4.35 3.70 -23.61
C THR A 305 4.82 3.83 -22.16
N ASP A 306 3.94 3.60 -21.19
CA ASP A 306 4.29 3.68 -19.76
C ASP A 306 5.30 2.58 -19.41
N VAL A 307 5.12 1.37 -19.98
CA VAL A 307 6.07 0.26 -19.80
C VAL A 307 7.46 0.65 -20.31
N LYS A 308 7.55 1.20 -21.53
CA LYS A 308 8.84 1.64 -22.10
C LYS A 308 9.49 2.74 -21.26
N GLU A 309 8.72 3.73 -20.82
CA GLU A 309 9.23 4.82 -19.97
C GLU A 309 9.80 4.27 -18.65
N GLN A 310 9.10 3.33 -18.01
CA GLN A 310 9.59 2.70 -16.78
C GLN A 310 10.86 1.89 -17.01
N VAL A 311 10.97 1.16 -18.11
CA VAL A 311 12.18 0.41 -18.48
C VAL A 311 13.36 1.35 -18.69
N VAL A 312 13.18 2.43 -19.47
CA VAL A 312 14.23 3.44 -19.68
C VAL A 312 14.68 4.04 -18.36
N ARG A 313 13.74 4.34 -17.45
CA ARG A 313 14.05 4.85 -16.12
C ARG A 313 14.90 3.87 -15.31
N ILE A 314 14.70 2.56 -15.44
CA ILE A 314 15.50 1.54 -14.76
C ILE A 314 16.91 1.42 -15.36
N LEU A 315 17.05 1.57 -16.67
CA LEU A 315 18.34 1.47 -17.37
C LEU A 315 19.23 2.70 -17.19
N THR A 316 18.66 3.84 -16.83
CA THR A 316 19.36 5.13 -16.69
C THR A 316 19.61 5.55 -15.23
N GLN A 317 19.25 4.69 -14.27
CA GLN A 317 19.44 4.89 -12.82
C GLN A 317 20.82 4.48 -12.32
#